data_AF-M5REU1-F1
#
_entry.id   AF-M5REU1-F1
#
_cell.length_a   1.000
_cell.length_b   1.000
_cell.length_c   1.000
_cell.angle_alpha   90.00
_cell.angle_beta   90.00
_cell.angle_gamma   90.00
#
_symmetry.space_group_name_H-M   'P 1'
#
loop_
_entity.id
_entity.type
_entity.pdbx_description
1 polymer ?
#
loop_
_entity_poly.entity_id
_entity_poly.type
_entity_poly.pdbx_seq_one_letter_code
_entity_poly.pdbx_strand_id
1 'polypeptide(L)'
;MKQKASKSRSTRRTSRDLKSANAIGKDKTIKRWRKLFEKKDRISRINGFQRIHAEASKIESADDALTMLRDVTNDPKTAKRLLDFGTLDQGLVERAKKQKVQNSRSGGVSAIYLIDIVGVRSDLDRKRIFEQCLKHEWTREQLQREIRDSNRAFAEKNGNDNTYAVVKPLQRAKAVRSRVDDFRARLEDVADNKFIENVASSRSSVREKAVTEYAELADLLVDVQKILGQVVENLKKAESKLKKSS
;
A
#
# COMPACT_ATOMS: atom_id res chain seq x y z
N MET A 1 12.58 -45.53 -53.52
CA MET A 1 11.67 -44.76 -52.65
C MET A 1 12.38 -44.48 -51.32
N LYS A 2 12.74 -43.22 -51.02
CA LYS A 2 13.35 -42.84 -49.73
C LYS A 2 12.31 -42.10 -48.89
N GLN A 3 11.77 -42.74 -47.85
CA GLN A 3 10.91 -42.08 -46.87
C GLN A 3 11.78 -41.25 -45.91
N LYS A 4 11.57 -39.93 -45.90
CA LYS A 4 12.11 -39.01 -44.88
C LYS A 4 11.20 -39.08 -43.64
N ALA A 5 11.68 -39.70 -42.58
CA ALA A 5 11.06 -39.61 -41.27
C ALA A 5 11.26 -38.19 -40.69
N SER A 6 10.17 -37.45 -40.55
CA SER A 6 10.12 -36.17 -39.84
C SER A 6 10.26 -36.41 -38.33
N LYS A 7 11.43 -36.07 -37.78
CA LYS A 7 11.64 -36.04 -36.32
C LYS A 7 10.80 -34.92 -35.70
N SER A 8 9.65 -35.30 -35.14
CA SER A 8 8.91 -34.48 -34.17
C SER A 8 9.81 -34.24 -32.95
N ARG A 9 10.26 -32.99 -32.80
CA ARG A 9 11.09 -32.55 -31.67
C ARG A 9 10.17 -31.96 -30.61
N SER A 10 9.60 -32.82 -29.78
CA SER A 10 8.88 -32.42 -28.56
C SER A 10 9.88 -31.81 -27.58
N THR A 11 9.92 -30.48 -27.50
CA THR A 11 10.71 -29.75 -26.50
C THR A 11 9.97 -29.73 -25.17
N ARG A 12 10.39 -30.61 -24.26
CA ARG A 12 10.00 -30.64 -22.85
C ARG A 12 10.51 -29.35 -22.18
N ARG A 13 9.72 -28.28 -22.21
CA ARG A 13 10.00 -27.04 -21.47
C ARG A 13 10.11 -27.35 -19.98
N THR A 14 11.23 -26.97 -19.38
CA THR A 14 11.46 -27.23 -17.95
C THR A 14 10.64 -26.25 -17.10
N SER A 15 10.33 -26.64 -15.85
CA SER A 15 9.62 -25.77 -14.90
C SER A 15 10.33 -24.43 -14.63
N ARG A 16 11.66 -24.39 -14.84
CA ARG A 16 12.48 -23.18 -14.69
C ARG A 16 12.27 -22.18 -15.82
N ASP A 17 12.13 -22.67 -17.06
CA ASP A 17 11.84 -21.84 -18.24
C ASP A 17 10.42 -21.26 -18.20
N LEU A 18 9.47 -22.02 -17.62
CA LEU A 18 8.11 -21.56 -17.39
C LEU A 18 8.06 -20.47 -16.30
N LYS A 19 8.83 -20.62 -15.21
CA LYS A 19 8.94 -19.60 -14.15
C LYS A 19 9.58 -18.29 -14.66
N SER A 20 10.62 -18.37 -15.49
CA SER A 20 11.27 -17.17 -16.04
C SER A 20 10.39 -16.46 -17.07
N ALA A 21 9.70 -17.20 -17.95
CA ALA A 21 8.75 -16.64 -18.90
C ALA A 21 7.57 -15.94 -18.21
N ASN A 22 7.06 -16.52 -17.13
CA ASN A 22 6.02 -15.90 -16.31
C ASN A 22 6.51 -14.62 -15.61
N ALA A 23 7.75 -14.61 -15.08
CA ALA A 23 8.32 -13.41 -14.48
C ALA A 23 8.52 -12.27 -15.50
N ILE A 24 9.01 -12.59 -16.70
CA ILE A 24 9.16 -11.61 -17.80
C ILE A 24 7.79 -11.08 -18.26
N GLY A 25 6.77 -11.95 -18.31
CA GLY A 25 5.39 -11.56 -18.61
C GLY A 25 4.82 -10.59 -17.58
N LYS A 26 5.03 -10.87 -16.29
CA LYS A 26 4.60 -9.99 -15.18
C LYS A 26 5.28 -8.62 -15.25
N ASP A 27 6.59 -8.56 -15.49
CA ASP A 27 7.34 -7.30 -15.60
C ASP A 27 6.85 -6.42 -16.76
N LYS A 28 6.57 -7.02 -17.93
CA LYS A 28 5.98 -6.28 -19.07
C LYS A 28 4.60 -5.70 -18.75
N THR A 29 3.77 -6.45 -18.04
CA THR A 29 2.44 -5.99 -17.61
C THR A 29 2.55 -4.84 -16.61
N ILE A 30 3.40 -4.96 -15.59
CA ILE A 30 3.65 -3.89 -14.60
C ILE A 30 4.12 -2.60 -15.29
N LYS A 31 5.09 -2.69 -16.21
CA LYS A 31 5.58 -1.53 -16.97
C LYS A 31 4.48 -0.86 -17.79
N ARG A 32 3.61 -1.64 -18.43
CA ARG A 32 2.46 -1.11 -19.17
C ARG A 32 1.44 -0.44 -18.24
N TRP A 33 1.08 -1.08 -17.13
CA TRP A 33 0.15 -0.52 -16.16
C TRP A 33 0.68 0.77 -15.53
N ARG A 34 1.98 0.85 -15.24
CA ARG A 34 2.63 2.09 -14.77
C ARG A 34 2.42 3.24 -15.75
N LYS A 35 2.65 3.03 -17.05
CA LYS A 35 2.38 4.04 -18.10
C LYS A 35 0.91 4.47 -18.19
N LEU A 36 -0.03 3.55 -17.92
CA LEU A 36 -1.46 3.87 -17.89
C LEU A 36 -1.83 4.66 -16.62
N PHE A 37 -1.24 4.30 -15.49
CA PHE A 37 -1.48 4.93 -14.19
C PHE A 37 -0.96 6.37 -14.11
N GLU A 38 0.18 6.64 -14.76
CA GLU A 38 0.89 7.92 -14.79
C GLU A 38 0.36 8.92 -15.83
N LYS A 39 -0.72 8.58 -16.56
CA LYS A 39 -1.33 9.51 -17.52
C LYS A 39 -1.69 10.84 -16.83
N LYS A 40 -1.31 11.96 -17.45
CA LYS A 40 -1.50 13.31 -16.87
C LYS A 40 -2.90 13.86 -17.12
N ASP A 41 -3.44 13.62 -18.31
CA ASP A 41 -4.80 14.04 -18.67
C ASP A 41 -5.85 13.25 -17.87
N ARG A 42 -6.90 13.93 -17.42
CA ARG A 42 -7.95 13.36 -16.57
C ARG A 42 -8.64 12.17 -17.24
N ILE A 43 -9.13 12.36 -18.47
CA ILE A 43 -9.92 11.34 -19.18
C ILE A 43 -9.02 10.13 -19.47
N SER A 44 -7.81 10.39 -19.95
CA SER A 44 -6.80 9.37 -20.20
C SER A 44 -6.46 8.56 -18.95
N ARG A 45 -6.39 9.22 -17.79
CA ARG A 45 -6.09 8.57 -16.51
C ARG A 45 -7.26 7.70 -16.01
N ILE A 46 -8.50 8.19 -16.13
CA ILE A 46 -9.71 7.40 -15.80
C ILE A 46 -9.78 6.14 -16.68
N ASN A 47 -9.59 6.30 -18.00
CA ASN A 47 -9.56 5.17 -18.93
C ASN A 47 -8.40 4.21 -18.61
N GLY A 48 -7.25 4.75 -18.19
CA GLY A 48 -6.12 3.98 -17.69
C GLY A 48 -6.52 3.10 -16.50
N PHE A 49 -7.24 3.65 -15.52
CA PHE A 49 -7.70 2.88 -14.35
C PHE A 49 -8.70 1.79 -14.71
N GLN A 50 -9.69 2.10 -15.57
CA GLN A 50 -10.64 1.09 -16.07
C GLN A 50 -9.91 -0.07 -16.76
N ARG A 51 -8.91 0.24 -17.59
CA ARG A 51 -8.12 -0.76 -18.31
C ARG A 51 -7.24 -1.60 -17.37
N ILE A 52 -6.59 -0.96 -16.39
CA ILE A 52 -5.79 -1.68 -15.38
C ILE A 52 -6.70 -2.63 -14.59
N HIS A 53 -7.86 -2.15 -14.12
CA HIS A 53 -8.83 -2.99 -13.40
C HIS A 53 -9.27 -4.19 -14.24
N ALA A 54 -9.68 -3.97 -15.50
CA ALA A 54 -10.15 -5.04 -16.39
C ALA A 54 -9.06 -6.06 -16.76
N GLU A 55 -7.79 -5.66 -16.72
CA GLU A 55 -6.65 -6.57 -16.91
C GLU A 55 -6.29 -7.29 -15.60
N ALA A 56 -6.33 -6.60 -14.47
CA ALA A 56 -6.03 -7.17 -13.15
C ALA A 56 -7.08 -8.18 -12.70
N SER A 57 -8.35 -7.96 -13.01
CA SER A 57 -9.45 -8.88 -12.66
C SER A 57 -9.40 -10.21 -13.42
N LYS A 58 -8.60 -10.30 -14.48
CA LYS A 58 -8.37 -11.54 -15.25
C LYS A 58 -7.22 -12.39 -14.70
N ILE A 59 -6.47 -11.86 -13.73
CA ILE A 59 -5.42 -12.62 -13.06
C ILE A 59 -6.10 -13.57 -12.07
N GLU A 60 -5.84 -14.87 -12.22
CA GLU A 60 -6.49 -15.95 -11.48
C GLU A 60 -6.35 -15.81 -9.94
N SER A 61 -5.18 -15.34 -9.48
CA SER A 61 -4.94 -15.02 -8.08
C SER A 61 -5.11 -13.53 -7.81
N ALA A 62 -6.07 -13.19 -6.96
CA ALA A 62 -6.28 -11.82 -6.49
C ALA A 62 -5.05 -11.26 -5.76
N ASP A 63 -4.30 -12.11 -5.03
CA ASP A 63 -3.07 -11.71 -4.35
C ASP A 63 -1.93 -11.41 -5.32
N ASP A 64 -1.82 -12.17 -6.41
CA ASP A 64 -0.87 -11.88 -7.49
C ASP A 64 -1.21 -10.57 -8.19
N ALA A 65 -2.50 -10.35 -8.49
CA ALA A 65 -2.98 -9.10 -9.07
C ALA A 65 -2.66 -7.90 -8.17
N LEU A 66 -2.94 -8.04 -6.87
CA LEU A 66 -2.70 -7.00 -5.88
C LEU A 66 -1.20 -6.72 -5.71
N THR A 67 -0.35 -7.74 -5.76
CA THR A 67 1.11 -7.58 -5.71
C THR A 67 1.61 -6.78 -6.91
N MET A 68 1.19 -7.14 -8.12
CA MET A 68 1.56 -6.40 -9.33
C MET A 68 1.04 -4.95 -9.30
N LEU A 69 -0.16 -4.73 -8.76
CA LEU A 69 -0.72 -3.38 -8.60
C LEU A 69 0.05 -2.55 -7.57
N ARG A 70 0.56 -3.15 -6.49
CA ARG A 70 1.44 -2.46 -5.52
C ARG A 70 2.71 -1.96 -6.19
N ASP A 71 3.30 -2.73 -7.10
CA ASP A 71 4.47 -2.31 -7.88
C ASP A 71 4.16 -1.16 -8.84
N VAL A 72 2.90 -1.04 -9.30
CA VAL A 72 2.44 0.04 -10.16
C VAL A 72 2.17 1.33 -9.37
N THR A 73 1.47 1.22 -8.23
CA THR A 73 0.99 2.39 -7.48
C THR A 73 1.96 2.88 -6.42
N ASN A 74 2.88 2.02 -5.96
CA ASN A 74 3.71 2.22 -4.78
C ASN A 74 2.90 2.57 -3.49
N ASP A 75 1.61 2.23 -3.46
CA ASP A 75 0.73 2.44 -2.32
C ASP A 75 -0.28 1.28 -2.23
N PRO A 76 -0.26 0.50 -1.13
CA PRO A 76 -1.15 -0.65 -0.95
C PRO A 76 -2.64 -0.28 -0.97
N LYS A 77 -3.01 0.91 -0.48
CA LYS A 77 -4.42 1.34 -0.45
C LYS A 77 -4.93 1.66 -1.86
N THR A 78 -4.14 2.40 -2.62
CA THR A 78 -4.43 2.72 -4.02
C THR A 78 -4.44 1.47 -4.88
N ALA A 79 -3.52 0.52 -4.66
CA ALA A 79 -3.51 -0.76 -5.36
C ALA A 79 -4.83 -1.53 -5.15
N LYS A 80 -5.28 -1.64 -3.90
CA LYS A 80 -6.55 -2.29 -3.57
C LYS A 80 -7.74 -1.56 -4.23
N ARG A 81 -7.81 -0.24 -4.11
CA ARG A 81 -8.89 0.55 -4.71
C ARG A 81 -8.89 0.50 -6.24
N LEU A 82 -7.73 0.34 -6.86
CA LEU A 82 -7.61 0.15 -8.30
C LEU A 82 -8.09 -1.24 -8.73
N LEU A 83 -7.83 -2.27 -7.91
CA LEU A 83 -8.41 -3.59 -8.09
C LEU A 83 -9.94 -3.56 -7.94
N ASP A 84 -10.45 -2.76 -7.01
CA ASP A 84 -11.89 -2.61 -6.73
C ASP A 84 -12.56 -1.55 -7.64
N PHE A 85 -11.86 -0.96 -8.61
CA PHE A 85 -12.35 0.19 -9.37
C PHE A 85 -13.62 -0.12 -10.18
N GLY A 86 -13.79 -1.36 -10.65
CA GLY A 86 -14.99 -1.80 -11.35
C GLY A 86 -16.27 -1.83 -10.50
N THR A 87 -16.15 -1.66 -9.17
CA THR A 87 -17.30 -1.53 -8.27
C THR A 87 -17.96 -0.15 -8.34
N LEU A 88 -17.33 0.84 -8.99
CA LEU A 88 -17.95 2.14 -9.22
C LEU A 88 -19.08 2.04 -10.24
N ASP A 89 -20.19 2.72 -9.93
CA ASP A 89 -21.28 2.95 -10.86
C ASP A 89 -20.76 3.65 -12.14
N GLN A 90 -21.02 3.06 -13.30
CA GLN A 90 -20.53 3.58 -14.58
C GLN A 90 -21.06 4.98 -14.89
N GLY A 91 -22.25 5.32 -14.40
CA GLY A 91 -22.81 6.67 -14.50
C GLY A 91 -21.95 7.71 -13.79
N LEU A 92 -21.36 7.37 -12.62
CA LEU A 92 -20.41 8.25 -11.91
C LEU A 92 -19.12 8.44 -12.71
N VAL A 93 -18.59 7.36 -13.28
CA VAL A 93 -17.37 7.40 -14.10
C VAL A 93 -17.57 8.28 -15.34
N GLU A 94 -18.68 8.12 -16.04
CA GLU A 94 -19.00 8.91 -17.23
C GLU A 94 -19.27 10.38 -16.90
N ARG A 95 -19.93 10.68 -15.76
CA ARG A 95 -20.09 12.05 -15.27
C ARG A 95 -18.74 12.70 -14.96
N ALA A 96 -17.82 11.98 -14.32
CA ALA A 96 -16.47 12.48 -14.02
C ALA A 96 -15.68 12.80 -15.30
N LYS A 97 -15.82 11.98 -16.35
CA LYS A 97 -15.19 12.25 -17.67
C LYS A 97 -15.73 13.53 -18.31
N LYS A 98 -17.05 13.75 -18.22
CA LYS A 98 -17.77 14.89 -18.85
C LYS A 98 -17.72 16.20 -18.08
N GLN A 99 -17.25 16.21 -16.83
CA GLN A 99 -17.21 17.43 -16.01
C GLN A 99 -16.36 18.52 -16.69
N LYS A 100 -16.95 19.67 -17.03
CA LYS A 100 -16.18 20.82 -17.52
C LYS A 100 -15.37 21.38 -16.35
N VAL A 101 -14.06 21.53 -16.54
CA VAL A 101 -13.19 22.20 -15.57
C VAL A 101 -13.46 23.70 -15.71
N GLN A 102 -14.38 24.23 -14.91
CA GLN A 102 -14.59 25.66 -14.80
C GLN A 102 -13.60 26.15 -13.73
N ASN A 103 -12.65 27.00 -14.14
CA ASN A 103 -11.65 27.68 -13.31
C ASN A 103 -10.45 26.85 -12.81
N SER A 104 -9.31 27.16 -13.40
CA SER A 104 -7.98 26.68 -13.03
C SER A 104 -7.50 27.36 -11.73
N ARG A 105 -7.75 26.70 -10.59
CA ARG A 105 -6.87 26.72 -9.38
C ARG A 105 -7.33 25.72 -8.31
N SER A 106 -8.60 25.32 -8.34
CA SER A 106 -9.19 24.18 -7.63
C SER A 106 -10.46 23.77 -8.39
N GLY A 107 -10.85 22.49 -8.43
CA GLY A 107 -12.24 22.15 -8.76
C GLY A 107 -12.46 21.28 -9.99
N GLY A 108 -12.17 20.00 -9.85
CA GLY A 108 -12.68 18.96 -10.74
C GLY A 108 -12.45 17.58 -10.12
N VAL A 109 -13.40 16.67 -10.25
CA VAL A 109 -13.22 15.28 -9.83
C VAL A 109 -12.18 14.66 -10.77
N SER A 110 -10.93 14.69 -10.33
CA SER A 110 -9.83 14.05 -11.04
C SER A 110 -9.91 12.54 -10.88
N ALA A 111 -9.14 11.79 -11.68
CA ALA A 111 -9.15 10.33 -11.60
C ALA A 111 -8.81 9.81 -10.20
N ILE A 112 -7.98 10.53 -9.43
CA ILE A 112 -7.61 10.12 -8.06
C ILE A 112 -8.78 10.25 -7.07
N TYR A 113 -9.76 11.13 -7.34
CA TYR A 113 -10.96 11.25 -6.52
C TYR A 113 -11.85 10.03 -6.70
N LEU A 114 -11.98 9.51 -7.93
CA LEU A 114 -12.71 8.26 -8.17
C LEU A 114 -12.06 7.09 -7.42
N ILE A 115 -10.73 6.98 -7.46
CA ILE A 115 -9.99 5.98 -6.66
C ILE A 115 -10.32 6.12 -5.16
N ASP A 116 -10.32 7.34 -4.64
CA ASP A 116 -10.61 7.58 -3.23
C ASP A 116 -12.06 7.16 -2.88
N ILE A 117 -13.04 7.47 -3.76
CA ILE A 117 -14.46 7.12 -3.61
C ILE A 117 -14.72 5.61 -3.62
N VAL A 118 -13.93 4.80 -4.35
CA VAL A 118 -13.99 3.33 -4.26
C VAL A 118 -13.88 2.85 -2.80
N GLY A 119 -13.10 3.58 -2.00
CA GLY A 119 -12.88 3.28 -0.59
C GLY A 119 -14.07 3.54 0.35
N VAL A 120 -15.18 4.10 -0.14
CA VAL A 120 -16.43 4.23 0.61
C VAL A 120 -17.17 2.88 0.57
N ARG A 121 -17.67 2.42 1.70
CA ARG A 121 -18.30 1.09 1.83
C ARG A 121 -19.74 1.03 1.34
N SER A 122 -20.49 2.11 1.55
CA SER A 122 -21.90 2.21 1.17
C SER A 122 -22.01 2.80 -0.24
N ASP A 123 -22.69 2.11 -1.15
CA ASP A 123 -22.93 2.61 -2.51
C ASP A 123 -23.77 3.88 -2.53
N LEU A 124 -24.69 3.99 -1.57
CA LEU A 124 -25.52 5.19 -1.40
C LEU A 124 -24.67 6.38 -0.97
N ASP A 125 -23.70 6.16 -0.08
CA ASP A 125 -22.73 7.19 0.31
C ASP A 125 -21.74 7.51 -0.81
N ARG A 126 -21.33 6.53 -1.63
CA ARG A 126 -20.47 6.79 -2.80
C ARG A 126 -21.10 7.83 -3.71
N LYS A 127 -22.38 7.65 -4.05
CA LYS A 127 -23.14 8.59 -4.90
C LYS A 127 -23.27 9.96 -4.23
N ARG A 128 -23.70 10.00 -2.96
CA ARG A 128 -23.82 11.24 -2.18
C ARG A 128 -22.50 12.01 -2.12
N ILE A 129 -21.41 11.36 -1.73
CA ILE A 129 -20.07 11.96 -1.60
C ILE A 129 -19.59 12.49 -2.94
N PHE A 130 -19.78 11.73 -4.02
CA PHE A 130 -19.41 12.19 -5.37
C PHE A 130 -20.19 13.46 -5.76
N GLU A 131 -21.50 13.51 -5.51
CA GLU A 131 -22.33 14.65 -5.86
C GLU A 131 -22.00 15.89 -5.03
N GLN A 132 -21.77 15.72 -3.74
CA GLN A 132 -21.33 16.81 -2.86
C GLN A 132 -19.94 17.31 -3.26
N CYS A 133 -19.03 16.41 -3.61
CA CYS A 133 -17.70 16.76 -4.12
C CYS A 133 -17.77 17.58 -5.41
N LEU A 134 -18.71 17.27 -6.31
CA LEU A 134 -18.95 18.05 -7.52
C LEU A 134 -19.56 19.42 -7.21
N LYS A 135 -20.57 19.46 -6.34
CA LYS A 135 -21.32 20.67 -6.00
C LYS A 135 -20.48 21.71 -5.25
N HIS A 136 -19.62 21.24 -4.35
CA HIS A 136 -18.84 22.07 -3.44
C HIS A 136 -17.34 22.14 -3.79
N GLU A 137 -16.96 21.59 -4.95
CA GLU A 137 -15.59 21.64 -5.48
C GLU A 137 -14.52 21.22 -4.47
N TRP A 138 -14.78 20.12 -3.74
CA TRP A 138 -13.92 19.72 -2.64
C TRP A 138 -12.47 19.51 -3.04
N THR A 139 -11.56 19.89 -2.14
CA THR A 139 -10.16 19.45 -2.19
C THR A 139 -10.08 17.96 -1.88
N ARG A 140 -8.95 17.33 -2.26
CA ARG A 140 -8.73 15.91 -1.96
C ARG A 140 -8.73 15.64 -0.46
N GLU A 141 -8.24 16.58 0.35
CA GLU A 141 -8.26 16.47 1.81
C GLU A 141 -9.68 16.48 2.38
N GLN A 142 -10.55 17.36 1.87
CA GLN A 142 -11.96 17.40 2.24
C GLN A 142 -12.67 16.08 1.86
N LEU A 143 -12.45 15.59 0.64
CA LEU A 143 -12.97 14.29 0.20
C LEU A 143 -12.51 13.15 1.13
N GLN A 144 -11.23 13.08 1.47
CA GLN A 144 -10.69 12.02 2.32
C GLN A 144 -11.21 12.09 3.76
N ARG A 145 -11.53 13.29 4.26
CA ARG A 145 -12.19 13.48 5.55
C ARG A 145 -13.61 12.92 5.50
N GLU A 146 -14.41 13.32 4.51
CA GLU A 146 -15.78 12.84 4.35
C GLU A 146 -15.86 11.31 4.18
N ILE A 147 -14.95 10.71 3.39
CA ILE A 147 -14.87 9.25 3.23
C ILE A 147 -14.57 8.55 4.56
N ARG A 148 -13.73 9.15 5.40
CA ARG A 148 -13.38 8.59 6.71
C ARG A 148 -14.60 8.63 7.62
N ASP A 149 -15.31 9.76 7.64
CA ASP A 149 -16.46 9.98 8.50
C ASP A 149 -17.65 9.10 8.07
N SER A 150 -17.92 8.99 6.77
CA SER A 150 -18.92 8.05 6.22
C SER A 150 -18.59 6.59 6.57
N ASN A 151 -17.34 6.16 6.41
CA ASN A 151 -16.95 4.79 6.76
C ASN A 151 -17.01 4.53 8.27
N ARG A 152 -16.79 5.56 9.10
CA ARG A 152 -16.95 5.48 10.56
C ARG A 152 -18.43 5.32 10.93
N ALA A 153 -19.29 6.19 10.42
CA ALA A 153 -20.74 6.10 10.63
C ALA A 153 -21.31 4.77 10.13
N PHE A 154 -20.78 4.24 9.01
CA PHE A 154 -21.14 2.91 8.52
C PHE A 154 -20.69 1.78 9.47
N ALA A 155 -19.52 1.89 10.10
CA ALA A 155 -19.04 0.90 11.07
C ALA A 155 -19.85 0.95 12.38
N GLU A 156 -20.17 2.15 12.86
CA GLU A 156 -21.02 2.40 14.04
C GLU A 156 -22.42 1.78 13.85
N LYS A 157 -23.07 2.05 12.71
CA LYS A 157 -24.41 1.51 12.39
C LYS A 157 -24.44 -0.02 12.26
N ASN A 158 -23.34 -0.64 11.85
CA ASN A 158 -23.26 -2.09 11.65
C ASN A 158 -22.57 -2.82 12.82
N GLY A 159 -22.48 -2.20 14.00
CA GLY A 159 -21.95 -2.83 15.22
C GLY A 159 -20.46 -3.22 15.16
N ASN A 160 -19.70 -2.66 14.21
CA ASN A 160 -18.33 -3.07 13.91
C ASN A 160 -17.27 -2.11 14.50
N ASP A 161 -17.71 -1.20 15.37
CA ASP A 161 -16.91 -0.10 15.90
C ASP A 161 -15.85 -0.59 16.91
N ASN A 162 -16.17 -1.64 17.68
CA ASN A 162 -15.21 -2.32 18.57
C ASN A 162 -14.10 -3.06 17.80
N THR A 163 -14.38 -3.53 16.59
CA THR A 163 -13.41 -4.22 15.75
C THR A 163 -12.34 -3.25 15.22
N TYR A 164 -12.71 -2.01 14.87
CA TYR A 164 -11.73 -1.00 14.40
C TYR A 164 -10.89 -0.39 15.52
N ALA A 165 -11.47 -0.20 16.70
CA ALA A 165 -10.78 0.32 17.87
C ALA A 165 -9.64 -0.62 18.33
N VAL A 166 -9.81 -1.93 18.17
CA VAL A 166 -8.86 -2.94 18.66
C VAL A 166 -7.94 -3.49 17.55
N VAL A 167 -8.44 -3.68 16.32
CA VAL A 167 -7.65 -4.27 15.21
C VAL A 167 -6.50 -3.38 14.75
N LYS A 168 -6.69 -2.05 14.67
CA LYS A 168 -5.61 -1.14 14.25
C LYS A 168 -4.45 -1.12 15.26
N PRO A 169 -4.68 -0.98 16.58
CA PRO A 169 -3.64 -1.17 17.59
C PRO A 169 -2.96 -2.53 17.49
N LEU A 170 -3.71 -3.62 17.30
CA LEU A 170 -3.16 -4.98 17.14
C LEU A 170 -2.27 -5.14 15.90
N GLN A 171 -2.70 -4.63 14.74
CA GLN A 171 -1.89 -4.65 13.52
C GLN A 171 -0.62 -3.82 13.68
N ARG A 172 -0.71 -2.65 14.33
CA ARG A 172 0.46 -1.83 14.66
C ARG A 172 1.40 -2.55 15.63
N ALA A 173 0.87 -3.19 16.67
CA ALA A 173 1.66 -3.97 17.61
C ALA A 173 2.41 -5.13 16.93
N LYS A 174 1.74 -5.87 16.03
CA LYS A 174 2.40 -6.92 15.21
C LYS A 174 3.51 -6.37 14.32
N ALA A 175 3.27 -5.22 13.67
CA ALA A 175 4.29 -4.58 12.83
C ALA A 175 5.47 -4.03 13.63
N VAL A 176 5.22 -3.46 14.81
CA VAL A 176 6.26 -3.01 15.74
C VAL A 176 7.09 -4.20 16.20
N ARG A 177 6.45 -5.30 16.61
CA ARG A 177 7.14 -6.52 17.04
C ARG A 177 8.13 -7.05 16.01
N SER A 178 7.70 -7.24 14.75
CA SER A 178 8.59 -7.70 13.68
C SER A 178 9.81 -6.79 13.48
N ARG A 179 9.61 -5.47 13.56
CA ARG A 179 10.72 -4.50 13.41
C ARG A 179 11.66 -4.48 14.60
N VAL A 180 11.13 -4.68 15.81
CA VAL A 180 11.94 -4.80 17.04
C VAL A 180 12.75 -6.08 17.03
N ASP A 181 12.20 -7.19 16.55
CA ASP A 181 12.93 -8.46 16.41
C ASP A 181 14.09 -8.31 15.40
N ASP A 182 13.84 -7.69 14.23
CA ASP A 182 14.89 -7.38 13.25
C ASP A 182 15.96 -6.42 13.80
N PHE A 183 15.52 -5.42 14.56
CA PHE A 183 16.41 -4.43 15.18
C PHE A 183 17.29 -5.07 16.26
N ARG A 184 16.72 -5.95 17.09
CA ARG A 184 17.43 -6.72 18.10
C ARG A 184 18.55 -7.56 17.47
N ALA A 185 18.26 -8.30 16.40
CA ALA A 185 19.27 -9.10 15.71
C ALA A 185 20.45 -8.25 15.22
N ARG A 186 20.18 -7.06 14.68
CA ARG A 186 21.23 -6.13 14.24
C ARG A 186 22.04 -5.51 15.39
N LEU A 187 21.43 -5.30 16.55
CA LEU A 187 22.15 -4.85 17.74
C LEU A 187 23.06 -5.95 18.30
N GLU A 188 22.62 -7.21 18.23
CA GLU A 188 23.44 -8.36 18.63
C GLU A 188 24.70 -8.46 17.76
N ASP A 189 24.63 -8.13 16.46
CA ASP A 189 25.80 -8.05 15.57
C ASP A 189 26.81 -6.94 15.94
N VAL A 190 26.33 -5.83 16.51
CA VAL A 190 27.17 -4.70 16.97
C VAL A 190 27.74 -4.96 18.37
N ALA A 191 27.03 -5.76 19.19
CA ALA A 191 27.48 -6.17 20.51
C ALA A 191 28.54 -7.30 20.47
N ASP A 192 28.73 -7.97 19.33
CA ASP A 192 29.80 -8.94 19.12
C ASP A 192 31.17 -8.25 19.12
N ASN A 193 32.16 -8.80 19.83
CA ASN A 193 33.53 -8.30 19.84
C ASN A 193 34.18 -8.24 18.44
N LYS A 194 33.67 -9.02 17.47
CA LYS A 194 34.07 -8.92 16.05
C LYS A 194 33.80 -7.55 15.45
N PHE A 195 32.80 -6.84 15.96
CA PHE A 195 32.51 -5.47 15.54
C PHE A 195 33.70 -4.54 15.83
N ILE A 196 34.28 -4.64 17.03
CA ILE A 196 35.45 -3.85 17.47
C ILE A 196 36.64 -4.13 16.55
N GLU A 197 36.89 -5.41 16.23
CA GLU A 197 37.96 -5.84 15.34
C GLU A 197 37.77 -5.36 13.89
N ASN A 198 36.54 -5.38 13.38
CA ASN A 198 36.20 -4.90 12.02
C ASN A 198 36.34 -3.38 11.89
N VAL A 199 35.97 -2.62 12.94
CA VAL A 199 36.13 -1.17 12.97
C VAL A 199 37.61 -0.78 13.13
N ALA A 200 38.36 -1.50 13.98
CA ALA A 200 39.78 -1.27 14.19
C ALA A 200 40.66 -1.63 12.98
N SER A 201 40.27 -2.63 12.18
CA SER A 201 41.01 -3.04 10.97
C SER A 201 40.69 -2.18 9.73
N SER A 202 39.68 -1.31 9.81
CA SER A 202 39.26 -0.41 8.73
C SER A 202 40.17 0.83 8.59
N ARG A 203 40.20 1.43 7.39
CA ARG A 203 40.90 2.69 7.09
C ARG A 203 40.40 3.82 8.01
N SER A 204 41.27 4.78 8.38
CA SER A 204 40.96 5.81 9.38
C SER A 204 39.68 6.60 9.09
N SER A 205 39.47 7.04 7.85
CA SER A 205 38.26 7.77 7.44
C SER A 205 36.97 6.96 7.56
N VAL A 206 37.05 5.64 7.39
CA VAL A 206 35.91 4.72 7.56
C VAL A 206 35.65 4.45 9.04
N ARG A 207 36.71 4.38 9.84
CA ARG A 207 36.65 4.19 11.29
C ARG A 207 36.00 5.36 12.00
N GLU A 208 36.44 6.59 11.70
CA GLU A 208 35.87 7.82 12.28
C GLU A 208 34.39 7.95 11.93
N LYS A 209 34.02 7.71 10.67
CA LYS A 209 32.62 7.73 10.25
C LYS A 209 31.79 6.66 10.97
N ALA A 210 32.30 5.43 11.09
CA ALA A 210 31.61 4.37 11.81
C ALA A 210 31.37 4.78 13.27
N VAL A 211 32.40 5.25 13.98
CA VAL A 211 32.28 5.69 15.37
C VAL A 211 31.21 6.78 15.54
N THR A 212 31.18 7.79 14.68
CA THR A 212 30.15 8.85 14.72
C THR A 212 28.74 8.29 14.51
N GLU A 213 28.53 7.46 13.49
CA GLU A 213 27.21 6.88 13.19
C GLU A 213 26.74 5.95 14.33
N TYR A 214 27.65 5.23 14.99
CA TYR A 214 27.33 4.40 16.16
C TYR A 214 27.03 5.24 17.40
N ALA A 215 27.69 6.39 17.58
CA ALA A 215 27.35 7.32 18.65
C ALA A 215 25.95 7.91 18.46
N GLU A 216 25.61 8.34 17.25
CA GLU A 216 24.26 8.82 16.90
C GLU A 216 23.19 7.73 17.10
N LEU A 217 23.53 6.47 16.73
CA LEU A 217 22.65 5.32 16.99
C LEU A 217 22.45 5.09 18.50
N ALA A 218 23.47 5.26 19.32
CA ALA A 218 23.37 5.14 20.77
C ALA A 218 22.46 6.22 21.38
N ASP A 219 22.54 7.46 20.92
CA ASP A 219 21.66 8.54 21.35
C ASP A 219 20.19 8.27 20.96
N LEU A 220 19.95 7.82 19.73
CA LEU A 220 18.64 7.38 19.27
C LEU A 220 18.06 6.25 20.12
N LEU A 221 18.89 5.30 20.56
CA LEU A 221 18.49 4.20 21.44
C LEU A 221 18.04 4.68 22.82
N VAL A 222 18.70 5.69 23.38
CA VAL A 222 18.29 6.32 24.66
C VAL A 222 16.92 6.97 24.53
N ASP A 223 16.64 7.64 23.41
CA ASP A 223 15.33 8.24 23.17
C ASP A 223 14.23 7.19 22.95
N VAL A 224 14.54 6.11 22.24
CA VAL A 224 13.63 4.95 22.13
C VAL A 224 13.32 4.36 23.51
N GLN A 225 14.31 4.25 24.40
CA GLN A 225 14.12 3.78 25.77
C GLN A 225 13.13 4.66 26.56
N LYS A 226 13.22 5.98 26.44
CA LYS A 226 12.28 6.92 27.08
C LYS A 226 10.84 6.71 26.58
N ILE A 227 10.67 6.58 25.26
CA ILE A 227 9.36 6.32 24.64
C ILE A 227 8.80 4.97 25.10
N LEU A 228 9.64 3.93 25.18
CA LEU A 228 9.25 2.62 25.69
C LEU A 228 8.74 2.69 27.14
N GLY A 229 9.37 3.49 27.99
CA GLY A 229 8.90 3.73 29.36
C GLY A 229 7.46 4.25 29.41
N GLN A 230 7.13 5.24 28.58
CA GLN A 230 5.77 5.78 28.47
C GLN A 230 4.77 4.75 27.92
N VAL A 231 5.19 3.93 26.94
CA VAL A 231 4.36 2.84 26.40
C VAL A 231 4.01 1.82 27.47
N VAL A 232 4.99 1.39 28.27
CA VAL A 232 4.78 0.43 29.38
C VAL A 232 3.82 1.01 30.43
N GLU A 233 3.98 2.29 30.79
CA GLU A 233 3.07 2.95 31.74
C GLU A 233 1.63 3.00 31.21
N ASN A 234 1.46 3.32 29.93
CA ASN A 234 0.14 3.33 29.30
C ASN A 234 -0.48 1.93 29.21
N LEU A 235 0.31 0.89 28.99
CA LEU A 235 -0.15 -0.51 29.04
C LEU A 235 -0.62 -0.89 30.44
N LYS A 236 0.13 -0.55 31.50
CA LYS A 236 -0.29 -0.76 32.90
C LYS A 236 -1.60 -0.02 33.21
N LYS A 237 -1.75 1.22 32.73
CA LYS A 237 -3.01 1.98 32.84
C LYS A 237 -4.15 1.28 32.11
N ALA A 238 -3.92 0.74 30.92
CA ALA A 238 -4.93 -0.01 30.17
C ALA A 238 -5.34 -1.32 30.87
N GLU A 239 -4.38 -2.10 31.38
CA GLU A 239 -4.63 -3.33 32.13
C GLU A 239 -5.42 -3.08 33.42
N SER A 240 -5.07 -2.03 34.17
CA SER A 240 -5.80 -1.68 35.39
C SER A 240 -7.25 -1.28 35.12
N LYS A 241 -7.53 -0.66 33.97
CA LYS A 241 -8.91 -0.36 33.53
C LYS A 241 -9.68 -1.62 33.15
N LEU A 242 -9.02 -2.60 32.50
CA LEU A 242 -9.66 -3.88 32.17
C LEU A 242 -10.06 -4.65 33.44
N LYS A 243 -9.19 -4.69 34.46
CA LYS A 243 -9.47 -5.36 35.74
C LYS A 243 -10.60 -4.73 36.56
N LYS A 244 -10.91 -3.45 36.35
CA LYS A 244 -12.01 -2.74 37.04
C LYS A 244 -13.37 -2.89 36.34
N SER A 245 -13.36 -3.36 35.10
CA SER A 245 -14.56 -3.56 34.27
C SER A 245 -15.00 -5.02 34.20
N SER A 246 -14.32 -5.92 34.93
CA SER A 246 -14.61 -7.36 35.09
C SER A 246 -15.09 -7.61 36.51
#